data_AF-A0A5C7SLZ1-F1
#
_entry.id   AF-A0A5C7SLZ1-F1
#
_cell.length_a   1.000
_cell.length_b   1.000
_cell.length_c   1.000
_cell.angle_alpha   90.00
_cell.angle_beta   90.00
_cell.angle_gamma   90.00
#
_symmetry.space_group_name_H-M   'P 1'
#
loop_
_entity.id
_entity.type
_entity.pdbx_description
1 polymer ?
#
loop_
_entity_poly.entity_id
_entity_poly.type
_entity_poly.pdbx_seq_one_letter_code
_entity_poly.pdbx_strand_id
1 'polypeptide(L)' 'MRTHTSRCFAIVPAAGSGSRKGGEEPKQYLSLLGQPLSRHSRGARGASQVMERDNVGLSVSDGEW' A
#
# COMPACT_ATOMS: atom_id res chain seq x y z
N MET A 1 22.68 -29.03 -5.76
CA MET A 1 22.11 -27.88 -6.51
C MET A 1 21.33 -27.03 -5.52
N ARG A 2 21.79 -25.84 -5.13
CA ARG A 2 21.04 -24.95 -4.24
C ARG A 2 20.02 -24.19 -5.08
N THR A 3 18.74 -24.53 -4.95
CA THR A 3 17.65 -23.70 -5.48
C THR A 3 17.60 -22.42 -4.66
N HIS A 4 18.06 -21.31 -5.21
CA HIS A 4 17.82 -20.02 -4.60
C HIS A 4 16.36 -19.63 -4.87
N THR A 5 15.51 -19.75 -3.86
CA THR A 5 14.19 -19.14 -3.87
C THR A 5 14.36 -17.64 -3.75
N SER A 6 14.09 -16.90 -4.83
CA SER A 6 14.11 -15.44 -4.83
C SER A 6 13.08 -14.92 -3.82
N ARG A 7 13.53 -14.12 -2.86
CA ARG A 7 12.67 -13.45 -1.88
C ARG A 7 12.00 -12.25 -2.55
N CYS A 8 10.70 -12.10 -2.41
CA CYS A 8 9.94 -10.99 -2.99
C CYS A 8 9.40 -10.06 -1.89
N PHE A 9 9.63 -8.76 -2.04
CA PHE A 9 9.21 -7.73 -1.09
C PHE A 9 8.41 -6.66 -1.82
N ALA A 10 7.28 -6.25 -1.24
CA ALA A 10 6.58 -5.05 -1.68
C ALA A 10 6.98 -3.84 -0.83
N ILE A 11 7.11 -2.70 -1.51
CA ILE A 11 7.27 -1.38 -0.90
C ILE A 11 6.19 -0.49 -1.50
N VAL A 12 5.35 0.07 -0.63
CA VAL A 12 4.21 0.90 -1.02
C VAL A 12 4.44 2.31 -0.52
N PRO A 13 4.80 3.25 -1.39
CA PRO A 13 4.88 4.66 -1.01
C PRO A 13 3.46 5.22 -0.89
N ALA A 14 3.01 5.45 0.34
CA ALA A 14 1.71 6.02 0.68
C ALA A 14 1.83 7.36 1.45
N ALA A 15 3.02 7.95 1.54
CA ALA A 15 3.27 9.21 2.24
C ALA A 15 2.83 10.49 1.49
N GLY A 16 2.14 10.37 0.35
CA GLY A 16 1.78 11.51 -0.48
C GLY A 16 0.48 12.19 -0.04
N SER A 17 0.44 13.52 -0.11
CA SER A 17 -0.76 14.31 0.22
C SER A 17 -1.91 14.19 -0.79
N GLY A 18 -1.64 13.69 -2.00
CA GLY A 18 -2.69 13.52 -3.01
C GLY A 18 -3.18 14.82 -3.68
N SER A 19 -2.42 15.92 -3.62
CA SER A 19 -2.83 17.27 -4.08
C SER A 19 -3.49 17.37 -5.46
N ARG A 20 -3.12 16.52 -6.43
CA ARG A 20 -3.74 16.48 -7.78
C ARG A 20 -5.12 15.84 -7.83
N LYS A 21 -5.54 15.13 -6.77
CA LYS A 21 -6.87 14.51 -6.67
C LYS A 21 -7.94 15.48 -6.16
N GLY A 22 -7.56 16.70 -5.78
CA GLY A 22 -8.49 17.80 -5.49
C GLY A 22 -9.32 17.64 -4.22
N GLY A 23 -8.95 16.73 -3.32
CA GLY A 23 -9.57 16.54 -2.02
C GLY A 23 -8.62 16.91 -0.88
N GLU A 24 -9.19 17.29 0.26
CA GLU A 24 -8.46 17.59 1.51
C GLU A 24 -7.78 16.36 2.11
N GLU A 25 -8.31 15.17 1.81
CA GLU A 25 -7.82 13.90 2.35
C GLU A 25 -6.78 13.25 1.42
N PRO A 26 -5.69 12.68 1.97
CA PRO A 26 -4.75 11.90 1.19
C PRO A 26 -5.43 10.78 0.40
N LYS A 27 -5.05 10.64 -0.88
CA LYS A 27 -5.75 9.77 -1.84
C LYS A 27 -5.88 8.31 -1.39
N GLN A 28 -4.97 7.82 -0.54
CA GLN A 28 -4.98 6.43 -0.08
C GLN A 28 -6.15 6.11 0.85
N TYR A 29 -6.77 7.12 1.46
CA TYR A 29 -7.90 6.95 2.37
C TYR A 29 -9.25 7.15 1.70
N LEU A 30 -9.28 7.82 0.54
CA LEU A 30 -10.51 8.00 -0.23
C LEU A 30 -11.21 6.66 -0.47
N SER A 31 -12.53 6.67 -0.23
CA SER A 31 -13.38 5.49 -0.37
C SER A 31 -13.62 5.16 -1.85
N LEU A 32 -13.41 3.90 -2.20
CA LEU A 32 -13.75 3.28 -3.47
C LEU A 32 -14.55 2.01 -3.17
N LEU A 33 -15.80 1.94 -3.65
CA LEU A 33 -16.70 0.81 -3.40
C LEU A 33 -16.88 0.51 -1.90
N GLY A 34 -16.96 1.55 -1.07
CA GLY A 34 -17.16 1.44 0.38
C GLY A 34 -15.92 1.01 1.17
N GLN A 35 -14.74 0.96 0.55
CA GLN A 35 -13.47 0.64 1.21
C GLN A 35 -12.39 1.65 0.82
N PRO A 36 -11.47 2.01 1.72
CA PRO A 36 -10.39 2.92 1.37
C PRO A 36 -9.50 2.32 0.28
N LEU A 37 -8.96 3.18 -0.61
CA LEU A 37 -8.05 2.78 -1.70
C LEU A 37 -6.85 1.95 -1.21
N SER A 38 -6.35 2.23 0.00
CA SER A 38 -5.31 1.45 0.67
C SER A 38 -5.68 -0.01 0.88
N ARG A 39 -6.95 -0.31 1.16
CA ARG A 39 -7.46 -1.67 1.39
C ARG A 39 -7.44 -2.51 0.12
N HIS A 40 -7.84 -1.93 -1.00
CA HIS A 40 -7.75 -2.59 -2.32
C HIS A 40 -6.30 -2.94 -2.67
N SER A 41 -5.39 -1.99 -2.43
CA SER A 41 -3.96 -2.17 -2.66
C SER A 41 -3.37 -3.28 -1.79
N ARG A 42 -3.71 -3.30 -0.50
CA ARG A 42 -3.31 -4.37 0.45
C ARG A 42 -3.89 -5.72 0.06
N GLY A 43 -5.16 -5.77 -0.35
CA GLY A 43 -5.84 -7.01 -0.77
C GLY A 43 -5.16 -7.67 -1.98
N ALA A 44 -4.83 -6.89 -3.01
CA ALA A 44 -4.14 -7.39 -4.20
C ALA A 44 -2.77 -8.00 -3.86
N ARG A 45 -2.05 -7.37 -2.92
CA ARG A 45 -0.75 -7.84 -2.44
C ARG A 45 -0.86 -9.10 -1.57
N GLY A 46 -1.79 -9.12 -0.62
CA GLY A 46 -2.01 -10.27 0.26
C GLY A 46 -2.43 -11.55 -0.49
N ALA A 47 -2.97 -11.42 -1.70
CA ALA A 47 -3.28 -12.55 -2.57
C ALA A 47 -2.05 -13.20 -3.23
N SER A 48 -0.86 -12.60 -3.15
CA SER A 48 0.36 -13.13 -3.77
C SER A 48 1.04 -14.19 -2.90
N GLN A 49 1.20 -15.41 -3.44
CA GLN A 49 1.83 -16.53 -2.75
C GLN A 49 3.37 -16.43 -2.66
N VAL A 50 3.98 -15.55 -3.44
CA VAL A 50 5.45 -15.42 -3.53
C VAL A 50 6.00 -14.28 -2.66
N MET A 51 5.13 -13.50 -2.04
CA MET A 51 5.53 -12.32 -1.29
C MET A 51 5.92 -12.69 0.14
N GLU A 52 7.13 -12.32 0.51
CA GLU A 52 7.63 -12.59 1.86
C GLU A 52 7.22 -11.49 2.84
N ARG A 53 7.26 -10.23 2.43
CA ARG A 53 6.85 -9.09 3.26
C ARG A 53 6.26 -7.94 2.43
N ASP A 54 5.34 -7.21 3.06
CA ASP A 54 4.75 -5.97 2.55
C ASP A 54 5.10 -4.83 3.51
N ASN A 55 5.72 -3.76 2.98
CA ASN A 55 6.09 -2.58 3.75
C ASN A 55 5.40 -1.36 3.16
N VAL A 56 4.79 -0.54 4.01
CA VAL A 56 4.15 0.71 3.59
C VAL A 56 4.88 1.88 4.21
N GLY A 57 5.34 2.81 3.37
CA GLY A 57 5.93 4.06 3.80
C GLY A 57 4.85 5.13 3.90
N LEU A 58 4.70 5.72 5.07
CA LEU A 58 3.70 6.76 5.38
C LEU A 58 4.40 8.08 5.70
N SER A 59 3.61 9.16 5.70
CA SER A 59 4.09 10.43 6.25
C SER A 59 4.28 10.27 7.75
N VAL A 60 5.24 10.99 8.33
CA VAL A 60 5.40 11.05 9.80
C VAL A 60 4.16 11.65 10.46
N SER A 61 3.44 12.51 9.73
CA SER A 61 2.20 13.16 10.19
C SER A 61 0.95 12.31 9.94
N ASP A 62 1.10 11.05 9.50
CA ASP A 62 -0.03 10.18 9.20
C ASP A 62 -0.56 9.54 10.49
N GLY A 63 -1.79 9.89 10.89
CA GLY A 63 -2.44 9.38 12.10
C GLY A 63 -3.49 8.28 11.85
N GLU A 64 -3.75 7.93 10.60
CA GLU A 64 -4.99 7.23 10.19
C GLU A 64 -4.75 5.83 9.58
N TRP A 65 -3.49 5.37 9.52
CA TRP A 65 -3.12 4.15 8.78
C TRP A 65 -3.38 2.80 9.47
#